data_AF-A0A0P7U1N0-F1
#
_entry.id   AF-A0A0P7U1N0-F1
#
_cell.length_a   1.000
_cell.length_b   1.000
_cell.length_c   1.000
_cell.angle_alpha   90.00
_cell.angle_beta   90.00
_cell.angle_gamma   90.00
#
_symmetry.space_group_name_H-M   'P 1'
#
loop_
_entity.id
_entity.type
_entity.pdbx_description
1 polymer ?
#
loop_
_entity_poly.entity_id
_entity_poly.type
_entity_poly.pdbx_seq_one_letter_code
_entity_poly.pdbx_strand_id
1 'polypeptide(L)'
;MNFHIPPEWDEYLEETVKGIWKRGFKGGETVFDSSVSGQENQIQGHITGDLLQKNCTTVLYYVKPEWVDHLFFRVEGLNSLRYSFDPPVYITVKVQDKKK
;
A
#
# COMPACT_ATOMS: atom_id res chain seq x y z
N MET A 1 -0.74 -6.16 9.23
CA MET A 1 -2.09 -6.40 8.68
C MET A 1 -2.13 -7.84 8.17
N ASN A 2 -3.21 -8.56 8.46
CA ASN A 2 -3.49 -9.83 7.79
C ASN A 2 -4.57 -9.56 6.74
N PHE A 3 -4.41 -10.10 5.54
CA PHE A 3 -5.35 -9.86 4.44
C PHE A 3 -5.81 -11.17 3.80
N HIS A 4 -6.99 -11.14 3.18
CA HIS A 4 -7.52 -12.30 2.48
C HIS A 4 -7.64 -12.00 0.99
N ILE A 5 -7.02 -12.84 0.17
CA ILE A 5 -7.13 -12.82 -1.27
C ILE A 5 -8.06 -13.99 -1.66
N PRO A 6 -8.99 -13.81 -2.62
CA PRO A 6 -9.85 -14.89 -3.07
C PRO A 6 -9.04 -16.11 -3.57
N PRO A 7 -9.48 -17.36 -3.35
CA PRO A 7 -8.70 -18.56 -3.66
C PRO A 7 -8.24 -18.67 -5.11
N GLU A 8 -8.99 -18.12 -6.06
CA GLU A 8 -8.61 -18.07 -7.48
C GLU A 8 -7.33 -17.25 -7.74
N TRP A 9 -6.95 -16.39 -6.80
CA TRP A 9 -5.76 -15.56 -6.90
C TRP A 9 -4.57 -16.14 -6.10
N ASP A 10 -4.78 -17.16 -5.27
CA ASP A 10 -3.75 -17.72 -4.40
C ASP A 10 -2.61 -18.37 -5.20
N GLU A 11 -2.91 -18.98 -6.35
CA GLU A 11 -1.90 -19.56 -7.23
C GLU A 11 -0.96 -18.52 -7.87
N TYR A 12 -1.39 -17.24 -7.89
CA TYR A 12 -0.61 -16.13 -8.45
C TYR A 12 0.14 -15.33 -7.37
N LEU A 13 -0.01 -15.69 -6.09
CA LEU A 13 0.70 -15.08 -4.97
C LEU A 13 2.09 -15.72 -4.83
N GLU A 14 3.00 -15.29 -5.68
CA GLU A 14 4.37 -15.81 -5.82
C GLU A 14 5.45 -14.76 -5.49
N GLU A 15 6.73 -15.15 -5.51
CA GLU A 15 7.87 -14.29 -5.10
C GLU A 15 7.95 -12.92 -5.82
N THR A 16 7.31 -12.78 -6.98
CA THR A 16 7.29 -11.52 -7.75
C THR A 16 6.29 -10.50 -7.21
N VAL A 17 5.52 -10.85 -6.18
CA VAL A 17 4.45 -9.99 -5.67
C VAL A 17 5.01 -8.78 -4.91
N LYS A 18 4.37 -7.65 -5.14
CA LYS A 18 4.65 -6.38 -4.49
C LYS A 18 3.40 -5.82 -3.82
N GLY A 19 3.62 -5.05 -2.77
CA GLY A 19 2.59 -4.26 -2.12
C GLY A 19 2.59 -2.83 -2.66
N ILE A 20 1.41 -2.36 -3.05
CA ILE A 20 1.18 -1.05 -3.63
C ILE A 20 0.12 -0.34 -2.80
N TRP A 21 0.29 0.96 -2.57
CA TRP A 21 -0.79 1.81 -2.07
C TRP A 21 -1.30 2.72 -3.18
N LYS A 22 -2.61 2.67 -3.39
CA LYS A 22 -3.36 3.44 -4.40
C LYS A 22 -4.20 4.51 -3.72
N ARG A 23 -4.20 5.73 -4.25
CA ARG A 23 -4.96 6.87 -3.72
C ARG A 23 -6.29 7.08 -4.45
N GLY A 24 -7.33 7.48 -3.70
CA GLY A 24 -8.64 7.89 -4.19
C GLY A 24 -9.59 6.73 -4.45
N PHE A 25 -9.20 5.78 -5.31
CA PHE A 25 -9.96 4.55 -5.58
C PHE A 25 -9.05 3.36 -5.87
N LYS A 26 -9.59 2.14 -5.90
CA LYS A 26 -8.85 0.87 -6.08
C LYS A 26 -7.87 0.83 -7.26
N GLY A 27 -8.20 1.52 -8.35
CA GLY A 27 -7.39 1.61 -9.57
C GLY A 27 -6.69 2.96 -9.75
N GLY A 28 -6.70 3.80 -8.71
CA GLY A 28 -6.21 5.16 -8.77
C GLY A 28 -4.69 5.28 -8.84
N GLU A 29 -4.23 6.46 -8.47
CA GLU A 29 -2.82 6.84 -8.51
C GLU A 29 -1.98 5.97 -7.56
N THR A 30 -0.84 5.46 -8.03
CA THR A 30 0.15 4.82 -7.16
C THR A 30 0.88 5.88 -6.35
N VAL A 31 0.75 5.82 -5.03
CA VAL A 31 1.49 6.71 -4.11
C VAL A 31 2.67 6.01 -3.45
N PHE A 32 2.65 4.68 -3.39
CA PHE A 32 3.76 3.86 -2.92
C PHE A 32 3.77 2.51 -3.65
N ASP A 33 4.95 2.05 -4.06
CA ASP A 33 5.23 0.75 -4.65
C ASP A 33 6.46 0.15 -3.95
N SER A 34 6.30 -1.03 -3.33
CA SER A 34 7.37 -1.68 -2.57
C SER A 34 8.51 -2.24 -3.42
N SER A 35 8.33 -2.36 -4.74
CA SER A 35 9.38 -2.80 -5.67
C SER A 35 10.31 -1.67 -6.10
N VAL A 36 9.92 -0.42 -5.85
CA VAL A 36 10.69 0.75 -6.25
C VAL A 36 11.55 1.21 -5.07
N SER A 37 12.85 1.34 -5.32
CA SER A 37 13.83 1.82 -4.33
C SER A 37 14.13 3.31 -4.49
N GLY A 38 14.47 3.98 -3.39
CA GLY A 38 14.85 5.39 -3.41
C GLY A 38 13.66 6.36 -3.33
N GLN A 39 13.82 7.58 -3.83
CA GLN A 39 12.86 8.68 -3.64
C GLN A 39 11.78 8.79 -4.74
N GLU A 40 11.51 7.71 -5.47
CA GLU A 40 10.55 7.73 -6.58
C GLU A 40 9.09 7.63 -6.12
N ASN A 41 8.85 7.05 -4.94
CA ASN A 41 7.51 7.00 -4.35
C ASN A 41 7.01 8.40 -3.93
N GLN A 42 5.74 8.69 -4.14
CA GLN A 42 5.16 9.95 -3.65
C GLN A 42 5.14 9.97 -2.12
N ILE A 43 4.71 8.85 -1.52
CA ILE A 43 4.78 8.58 -0.09
C ILE A 43 5.90 7.56 0.11
N GLN A 44 6.95 7.98 0.81
CA GLN A 44 8.08 7.11 1.13
C GLN A 44 7.65 6.04 2.14
N GLY A 45 8.28 4.87 2.13
CA GLY A 45 7.87 3.80 3.03
C GLY A 45 8.62 2.51 2.82
N HIS A 46 8.21 1.49 3.54
CA HIS A 46 8.64 0.11 3.32
C HIS A 46 7.57 -0.86 3.81
N ILE A 47 7.64 -2.10 3.33
CA ILE A 47 6.82 -3.22 3.80
C ILE A 47 7.72 -4.19 4.56
N THR A 48 7.24 -4.67 5.70
CA THR A 48 7.84 -5.74 6.49
C THR A 48 6.87 -6.91 6.63
N GLY A 49 7.37 -8.09 7.00
CA GLY A 49 6.58 -9.34 6.99
C GLY A 49 6.61 -10.01 5.62
N ASP A 50 5.67 -10.92 5.40
CA ASP A 50 5.64 -11.78 4.22
C ASP A 50 4.28 -11.66 3.50
N LEU A 51 4.32 -11.11 2.28
CA LEU A 51 3.15 -10.95 1.43
C LEU A 51 2.59 -12.31 0.99
N LEU A 52 3.44 -13.33 0.80
CA LEU A 52 3.04 -14.68 0.40
C LEU A 52 2.25 -15.39 1.51
N GLN A 53 2.61 -15.09 2.77
CA GLN A 53 1.86 -15.55 3.95
C GLN A 53 0.69 -14.62 4.31
N LYS A 54 0.36 -13.66 3.43
CA LYS A 54 -0.73 -12.70 3.59
C LYS A 54 -0.64 -11.91 4.90
N ASN A 55 0.58 -11.70 5.38
CA ASN A 55 0.86 -11.06 6.65
C ASN A 55 2.02 -10.08 6.52
N CYS A 56 1.67 -8.82 6.29
CA CYS A 56 2.65 -7.75 6.14
C CYS A 56 2.25 -6.50 6.91
N THR A 57 3.23 -5.65 7.20
CA THR A 57 3.02 -4.33 7.77
C THR A 57 3.68 -3.29 6.87
N THR A 58 2.91 -2.30 6.43
CA THR A 58 3.46 -1.12 5.74
C THR A 58 3.75 -0.03 6.75
N VAL A 59 4.94 0.56 6.65
CA VAL A 59 5.28 1.82 7.32
C VAL A 59 5.44 2.88 6.23
N LEU A 60 4.67 3.97 6.36
CA LEU A 60 4.72 5.12 5.47
C LEU A 60 5.35 6.31 6.22
N TYR A 61 6.25 7.02 5.54
CA TYR A 61 7.03 8.13 6.04
C TYR A 61 6.73 9.41 5.28
N TYR A 62 7.02 10.54 5.93
CA TYR A 62 6.91 11.88 5.34
C TYR A 62 5.53 12.16 4.71
N VAL A 63 4.47 11.56 5.25
CA VAL A 63 3.10 11.79 4.79
C VAL A 63 2.73 13.24 5.06
N LYS A 64 2.35 13.97 4.03
CA LYS A 64 2.01 15.39 4.11
C LYS A 64 0.51 15.63 4.32
N PRO A 65 0.10 16.75 4.93
CA PRO A 65 -1.31 17.09 5.13
C PRO A 65 -2.14 17.16 3.84
N GLU A 66 -1.54 17.57 2.73
CA GLU A 66 -2.19 17.60 1.41
C GLU A 66 -2.52 16.21 0.83
N TRP A 67 -2.08 15.13 1.48
CA TRP A 67 -2.32 13.74 1.07
C TRP A 67 -3.41 13.04 1.89
N VAL A 68 -4.26 13.82 2.58
CA VAL A 68 -5.47 13.31 3.23
C VAL A 68 -6.39 12.70 2.17
N ASP A 69 -6.49 11.38 2.15
CA ASP A 69 -7.32 10.65 1.20
C ASP A 69 -7.57 9.21 1.67
N HIS A 70 -8.40 8.49 0.92
CA HIS A 70 -8.56 7.05 0.96
C HIS A 70 -7.38 6.38 0.25
N LEU A 71 -6.65 5.55 1.00
CA LEU A 71 -5.61 4.70 0.46
C LEU A 71 -6.08 3.24 0.43
N PHE A 72 -5.98 2.63 -0.74
CA PHE A 72 -6.29 1.23 -0.97
C PHE A 72 -4.98 0.46 -1.05
N PHE A 73 -4.82 -0.55 -0.20
CA PHE A 73 -3.73 -1.50 -0.36
C PHE A 73 -4.03 -2.39 -1.57
N ARG A 74 -2.99 -2.73 -2.33
CA ARG A 74 -3.06 -3.64 -3.46
C ARG A 74 -1.88 -4.58 -3.44
N VAL A 75 -2.15 -5.85 -3.70
CA VAL A 75 -1.13 -6.84 -4.03
C VAL A 75 -1.11 -6.98 -5.55
N GLU A 76 0.07 -6.85 -6.14
CA GLU A 76 0.27 -6.99 -7.58
C GLU A 76 1.46 -7.89 -7.90
N GLY A 77 1.26 -8.85 -8.80
CA GLY A 77 2.31 -9.76 -9.28
C GLY A 77 2.40 -9.72 -10.81
N LEU A 78 3.44 -10.36 -11.37
CA LEU A 78 3.65 -10.39 -12.82
C LEU A 78 2.60 -11.20 -13.57
N ASN A 79 2.06 -12.26 -12.95
CA ASN A 79 1.12 -13.19 -13.56
C ASN A 79 -0.35 -12.70 -13.52
N SER A 80 -0.58 -11.42 -13.78
CA SER A 80 -1.91 -10.77 -13.78
C SER A 80 -2.58 -10.57 -12.42
N LEU A 81 -1.97 -10.99 -11.32
CA LEU A 81 -2.50 -10.70 -9.98
C LEU A 81 -2.55 -9.19 -9.75
N ARG A 82 -3.76 -8.65 -9.60
CA ARG A 82 -4.01 -7.22 -9.37
C ARG A 82 -5.20 -7.06 -8.43
N TYR A 83 -4.96 -7.24 -7.14
CA TYR A 83 -6.03 -7.26 -6.15
C TYR A 83 -5.92 -6.09 -5.18
N SER A 84 -6.87 -5.15 -5.27
CA SER A 84 -7.00 -4.03 -4.32
C SER A 84 -8.05 -4.34 -3.26
N PHE A 85 -7.68 -4.18 -1.99
CA PHE A 85 -8.51 -4.55 -0.84
C PHE A 85 -9.50 -3.45 -0.45
N ASP A 86 -10.65 -3.87 0.06
CA ASP A 86 -11.59 -3.02 0.81
C ASP A 86 -11.63 -3.45 2.29
N PRO A 87 -11.99 -2.53 3.20
CA PRO A 87 -12.20 -1.10 2.97
C PRO A 87 -10.86 -0.35 2.79
N PRO A 88 -10.86 0.86 2.21
CA PRO A 88 -9.68 1.70 2.22
C PRO A 88 -9.30 2.13 3.63
N VAL A 89 -8.03 2.51 3.81
CA VAL A 89 -7.56 3.22 5.00
C VAL A 89 -7.70 4.70 4.75
N TYR A 90 -8.39 5.41 5.65
CA TYR A 90 -8.44 6.87 5.61
C TYR A 90 -7.31 7.44 6.46
N ILE A 91 -6.44 8.25 5.85
CA ILE A 91 -5.30 8.86 6.54
C ILE A 91 -5.57 10.35 6.72
N THR A 92 -5.45 10.82 7.97
CA THR A 92 -5.43 12.25 8.29
C THR A 92 -4.13 12.62 8.96
N VAL A 93 -3.40 13.59 8.40
CA VAL A 93 -2.19 14.15 9.01
C VAL A 93 -2.55 15.50 9.62
N LYS A 94 -2.32 15.65 10.93
CA LYS A 94 -2.51 16.91 11.63
C LYS A 94 -1.14 17.51 11.94
N VAL A 95 -0.87 18.71 11.42
CA VAL A 95 0.25 19.52 11.87
C VAL A 95 -0.12 20.05 13.24
N GLN A 96 0.65 19.67 14.27
CA GLN A 96 0.54 20.34 15.56
C GLN A 96 1.42 21.57 15.52
N ASP A 97 0.80 22.75 15.48
CA ASP A 97 1.51 23.99 15.75
C ASP A 97 2.01 23.94 17.19
N LYS A 98 3.34 23.97 17.37
CA LYS A 98 3.91 24.18 18.69
C LYS A 98 3.52 25.58 19.13
N LYS A 99 2.55 25.69 20.04
CA LYS A 99 2.28 26.95 20.76
C LYS A 99 3.60 27.39 21.41
N LYS A 100 4.06 28.56 20.98
CA LYS A 100 5.23 29.26 21.52
C LYS A 100 4.94 29.77 22.92
#